data_AF-A0A950YCS4-F1
#
_entry.id   AF-A0A950YCS4-F1
#
_cell.length_a   1.000
_cell.length_b   1.000
_cell.length_c   1.000
_cell.angle_alpha   90.00
_cell.angle_beta   90.00
_cell.angle_gamma   90.00
#
_symmetry.space_group_name_H-M   'P 1'
#
loop_
_entity.id
_entity.type
_entity.pdbx_description
1 polymer ?
#
loop_
_entity_poly.entity_id
_entity_poly.type
_entity_poly.pdbx_seq_one_letter_code
_entity_poly.pdbx_strand_id
1 'polypeptide(L)' 'IGHRFAGGRSIRLQVSSGAHPRYALNPGTGEDPLIATALEPVDVEVLHDEAHPSHLILPRSGDP' A
#
# COMPACT_ATOMS: atom_id res chain seq x y z
N ILE A 1 15.35 1.24 -15.41
CA ILE A 1 15.63 0.65 -14.08
C ILE A 1 16.52 1.60 -13.31
N GLY A 2 16.15 1.98 -12.09
CA GLY A 2 16.84 3.01 -11.30
C GLY A 2 17.56 2.52 -10.04
N HIS A 3 17.46 1.23 -9.70
CA HIS A 3 18.07 0.69 -8.48
C HIS A 3 18.52 -0.76 -8.66
N ARG A 4 19.61 -1.14 -7.99
CA ARG A 4 20.12 -2.52 -7.89
C ARG A 4 20.24 -2.91 -6.42
N PHE A 5 19.56 -3.98 -6.02
CA PHE A 5 19.71 -4.54 -4.68
C PHE A 5 20.91 -5.51 -4.67
N ALA A 6 21.95 -5.19 -3.90
CA ALA A 6 23.13 -6.03 -3.77
C ALA A 6 22.84 -7.28 -2.90
N GLY A 7 23.69 -8.30 -3.01
CA GLY A 7 23.64 -9.46 -2.11
C GLY A 7 23.72 -9.04 -0.65
N GLY A 8 22.96 -9.72 0.23
CA GLY A 8 22.86 -9.36 1.66
C GLY A 8 21.98 -8.14 1.96
N ARG A 9 21.32 -7.55 0.95
CA ARG A 9 20.23 -6.57 1.15
C ARG A 9 18.87 -7.25 1.02
N SER A 10 17.86 -6.60 1.58
CA SER A 10 16.48 -7.08 1.50
C SER A 10 15.58 -5.97 0.97
N ILE A 11 14.57 -6.36 0.20
CA ILE A 11 13.47 -5.49 -0.19
C ILE A 11 12.45 -5.54 0.94
N ARG A 12 11.98 -4.37 1.37
CA ARG A 12 10.89 -4.24 2.35
C ARG A 12 9.73 -3.52 1.67
N LEU A 13 8.54 -4.08 1.81
CA LEU A 13 7.28 -3.43 1.44
C LEU A 13 6.56 -3.02 2.73
N GLN A 14 6.09 -1.78 2.76
CA GLN A 14 5.17 -1.29 3.79
C GLN A 14 3.82 -1.03 3.13
N VAL A 15 2.77 -1.58 3.70
CA VAL A 15 1.38 -1.34 3.30
C VAL A 15 0.66 -0.67 4.47
N SER A 16 -0.01 0.45 4.21
CA SER A 16 -0.81 1.17 5.20
C SER A 16 -2.05 1.77 4.54
N SER A 17 -3.11 1.96 5.31
CA SER A 17 -4.37 2.56 4.84
C SER A 17 -4.33 4.08 4.70
N GLY A 18 -3.18 4.72 4.95
CA GLY A 18 -3.00 6.16 4.81
C GLY A 18 -1.54 6.61 4.93
N ALA A 19 -1.31 7.87 4.59
CA ALA A 19 -0.01 8.55 4.70
C ALA A 19 -0.17 10.05 4.99
N HIS A 20 -1.04 10.40 5.95
CA HIS A 20 -1.22 11.79 6.40
C HIS A 20 0.11 12.37 6.92
N PRO A 21 0.43 13.65 6.66
CA PRO A 21 -0.38 14.67 5.97
C PRO A 21 -0.18 14.72 4.45
N ARG A 22 0.57 13.79 3.85
CA ARG A 22 0.85 13.81 2.40
C ARG A 22 -0.43 13.65 1.58
N TYR A 23 -1.35 12.80 2.04
CA TYR A 23 -2.68 12.65 1.47
C TYR A 23 -3.72 12.94 2.55
N ALA A 24 -4.86 13.49 2.14
CA ALA A 24 -6.02 13.63 3.02
C ALA A 24 -6.39 12.26 3.58
N LEU A 25 -6.78 12.23 4.86
CA LEU A 25 -7.22 11.02 5.52
C LEU A 25 -8.52 10.51 4.88
N ASN A 26 -8.67 9.19 4.77
CA ASN A 26 -9.98 8.59 4.50
C ASN A 26 -10.77 8.59 5.81
N PRO A 27 -11.98 9.18 5.87
CA PRO A 27 -12.78 9.25 7.10
C PRO A 27 -13.22 7.88 7.64
N GLY A 28 -13.28 6.86 6.80
CA GLY A 28 -13.74 5.52 7.17
C GLY A 28 -15.27 5.36 7.23
N THR A 29 -16.03 6.45 7.10
CA THR A 29 -17.51 6.46 7.22
C THR A 29 -18.24 6.16 5.91
N GLY A 30 -17.53 6.19 4.77
CA GLY A 30 -18.14 6.11 3.43
C GLY A 30 -18.77 7.40 2.91
N GLU A 31 -18.77 8.47 3.72
CA GLU A 31 -19.16 9.82 3.30
C GLU A 31 -18.12 10.43 2.34
N ASP A 32 -18.48 11.51 1.63
CA ASP A 32 -17.53 12.25 0.79
C ASP A 32 -16.38 12.81 1.66
N PRO A 33 -15.12 12.38 1.41
CA PRO A 33 -13.96 12.80 2.19
C PRO A 33 -13.73 14.32 2.23
N LEU A 34 -14.28 15.07 1.27
CA LEU A 34 -14.13 16.53 1.23
C LEU A 34 -14.97 17.27 2.27
N ILE A 35 -16.06 16.66 2.75
CA ILE A 35 -17.00 17.30 3.68
C ILE A 35 -17.22 16.50 4.97
N ALA A 36 -16.79 15.24 5.02
CA ALA A 36 -16.91 14.40 6.20
C ALA A 36 -16.20 15.05 7.40
N THR A 37 -16.88 15.02 8.55
CA THR A 37 -16.35 15.55 9.82
C THR A 37 -16.22 14.46 10.89
N ALA A 38 -16.95 13.36 10.74
CA ALA A 38 -16.85 12.19 11.59
C ALA A 38 -15.75 11.25 11.08
N LEU A 39 -15.11 10.53 12.01
CA LEU A 39 -14.11 9.50 11.71
C LEU A 39 -14.56 8.17 12.32
N GLU A 40 -14.41 7.10 11.55
CA GLU A 40 -14.70 5.74 11.99
C GLU A 40 -13.47 4.84 11.81
N PRO A 41 -13.09 4.02 12.82
CA PRO A 41 -12.02 3.05 12.65
C PRO A 41 -12.43 1.99 11.64
N VAL A 42 -11.50 1.62 10.76
CA VAL A 42 -11.69 0.57 9.76
C VAL A 42 -10.68 -0.54 9.98
N ASP A 43 -11.19 -1.77 10.06
CA ASP A 43 -10.35 -2.97 10.04
C ASP A 43 -9.89 -3.25 8.60
N VAL A 44 -8.58 -3.36 8.43
CA VAL A 44 -7.96 -3.62 7.12
C VAL A 44 -7.15 -4.91 7.21
N GLU A 45 -7.49 -5.85 6.34
CA GLU A 45 -6.77 -7.12 6.18
C GLU A 45 -6.08 -7.15 4.81
N VAL A 46 -4.83 -7.62 4.80
CA VAL A 46 -4.07 -7.85 3.56
C VAL A 46 -3.95 -9.34 3.34
N LEU A 47 -4.83 -9.89 2.51
CA LEU A 47 -4.77 -11.29 2.08
C LEU A 47 -3.66 -11.46 1.03
N HIS A 48 -2.77 -12.44 1.25
CA HIS A 48 -1.61 -12.69 0.38
C HIS A 48 -1.28 -14.19 0.24
N ASP A 49 -2.28 -15.06 0.41
CA ASP A 49 -2.15 -16.51 0.28
C ASP A 49 -2.34 -16.98 -1.19
N GLU A 50 -2.38 -18.31 -1.41
CA GLU A 50 -2.55 -18.89 -2.75
C GLU A 50 -3.90 -18.55 -3.39
N ALA A 51 -4.98 -18.44 -2.60
CA ALA A 51 -6.30 -18.04 -3.08
C ALA A 51 -6.40 -16.53 -3.32
N HIS A 52 -5.58 -15.73 -2.62
CA HIS A 52 -5.53 -14.27 -2.69
C HIS A 52 -4.10 -13.79 -3.01
N PRO A 53 -3.58 -13.97 -4.24
CA PRO A 53 -2.16 -13.82 -4.55
C PRO A 53 -1.73 -12.36 -4.72
N SER A 54 -1.93 -11.52 -3.70
CA SER A 54 -1.42 -10.14 -3.66
C SER A 54 0.11 -10.13 -3.75
N HIS A 55 0.66 -9.40 -4.71
CA HIS A 55 2.11 -9.37 -4.94
C HIS A 55 2.59 -8.01 -5.45
N LEU A 56 3.86 -7.71 -5.20
CA LEU A 56 4.55 -6.52 -5.73
C LEU A 56 5.25 -6.89 -7.04
N ILE A 57 4.82 -6.28 -8.15
CA ILE A 57 5.50 -6.43 -9.43
C ILE A 57 6.65 -5.42 -9.50
N LEU A 58 7.88 -5.93 -9.55
CA LEU A 58 9.09 -5.11 -9.70
C LEU A 58 9.64 -5.24 -11.12
N PRO A 59 9.88 -4.13 -11.84
CA PRO A 59 10.52 -4.19 -13.15
C PRO A 59 11.98 -4.65 -12.98
N ARG A 60 12.38 -5.66 -13.76
CA ARG A 60 13.73 -6.23 -13.75
C ARG A 60 14.47 -5.95 -15.05
N SER A 61 15.79 -5.90 -15.00
CA SER A 61 16.63 -5.64 -16.18
C SER A 61 16.61 -6.84 -17.10
N GLY A 62 16.25 -6.61 -18.36
CA GLY A 62 16.19 -7.65 -19.38
C GLY A 62 14.91 -8.49 -19.35
N ASP A 63 13.83 -8.03 -18.69
CA ASP A 63 12.50 -8.42 -19.19
C ASP A 63 12.32 -7.79 -20.58
N PRO A 64 11.69 -8.49 -21.55
CA PRO A 64 11.33 -7.88 -22.82
C PRO A 64 10.41 -6.66 -22.64
#